data_AF-A0A2V8X5J9-F1
#
_entry.id   AF-A0A2V8X5J9-F1
#
_cell.length_a   1.000
_cell.length_b   1.000
_cell.length_c   1.000
_cell.angle_alpha   90.00
_cell.angle_beta   90.00
_cell.angle_gamma   90.00
#
_symmetry.space_group_name_H-M   'P 1'
#
loop_
_entity.id
_entity.type
_entity.pdbx_description
1 polymer ?
#
loop_
_entity_poly.entity_id
_entity_poly.type
_entity_poly.pdbx_seq_one_letter_code
_entity_poly.pdbx_strand_id
1 'polypeptide(L)'
;MPRLGYKPHDFVSGTALAGRTVNVFLFALCLAIAFVCLACPPVYGDVGIVLNESLDTSVDRITGTGHSAVYFSRICPESPVKLRLCRVGEQGSVMSNYINIGEDRPFEWNVVPLNVYLYGVEDARHRPLFGSYKIKHLLEQRYLAKYLSGYCERPSCTTSEKAEWRELVAATLIRSFYIFVIDTTVEQDREFIAEFNALPNQNHFNGVTRNCADFTRRIINSYFPHAANPDYINDFGMTTPKAVARSFTHYALRHPETNFRVLHFAQVPGTIKRSTECRAGTEQLYHSKKFLVPMIVFADYGLPVAAASYILTGRFNPEHEFEGHPATEKGPAHAKQPERIAPTERAQFVGTSEEWKEYRRALDSIVKESVHARIIRDRGYLNHLFRHFDEAGTPLVDEDGDLWMEISENGETFEVGLSADNILAQGSDSQLAYELLLARTNSFLKSPKHSRETMSEFKQDWSLLQHASRQSAVSVAVTFIPGK
;
A
#
# COMPACT_ATOMS: atom_id res chain seq x y z
N MET A 1 12.51 37.20 95.76
CA MET A 1 11.68 36.23 96.51
C MET A 1 10.69 35.59 95.55
N PRO A 2 10.56 34.26 95.54
CA PRO A 2 9.95 33.50 94.45
C PRO A 2 8.48 33.17 94.72
N ARG A 3 7.69 32.93 93.67
CA ARG A 3 6.62 31.91 93.69
C ARG A 3 6.57 31.18 92.36
N LEU A 4 6.76 29.86 92.46
CA LEU A 4 6.51 28.88 91.43
C LEU A 4 5.05 28.89 90.98
N GLY A 5 4.81 28.64 89.70
CA GLY A 5 3.49 28.45 89.10
C GLY A 5 3.55 27.47 87.93
N TYR A 6 3.38 26.21 88.28
CA TYR A 6 2.97 25.01 87.52
C TYR A 6 2.44 25.20 86.07
N LYS A 7 2.98 24.39 85.13
CA LYS A 7 2.43 24.18 83.76
C LYS A 7 1.39 23.05 83.74
N PRO A 8 0.30 23.15 82.98
CA PRO A 8 -0.39 21.99 82.44
C PRO A 8 0.12 21.65 81.03
N HIS A 9 0.26 20.35 80.77
CA HIS A 9 0.46 19.77 79.44
C HIS A 9 -0.88 19.69 78.72
N ASP A 10 -1.02 20.39 77.58
CA ASP A 10 -2.10 20.13 76.64
C ASP A 10 -1.70 19.03 75.66
N PHE A 11 -2.46 17.95 75.72
CA PHE A 11 -2.39 16.77 74.87
C PHE A 11 -3.13 17.10 73.56
N VAL A 12 -2.40 17.46 72.50
CA VAL A 12 -3.00 17.69 71.17
C VAL A 12 -3.21 16.34 70.48
N SER A 13 -4.48 15.95 70.36
CA SER A 13 -4.95 14.77 69.64
C SER A 13 -4.42 14.69 68.20
N GLY A 14 -3.69 13.62 67.90
CA GLY A 14 -3.12 13.30 66.57
C GLY A 14 -4.13 12.91 65.49
N THR A 15 -5.43 13.08 65.69
CA THR A 15 -6.48 12.64 64.76
C THR A 15 -6.87 13.69 63.71
N ALA A 16 -6.55 14.98 63.91
CA ALA A 16 -6.91 16.05 62.96
C ALA A 16 -5.89 16.25 61.83
N LEU A 17 -4.63 15.84 62.00
CA LEU A 17 -3.60 15.97 60.96
C LEU A 17 -3.71 14.88 59.88
N ALA A 18 -4.15 13.67 60.25
CA ALA A 18 -4.25 12.54 59.34
C ALA A 18 -5.37 12.70 58.28
N GLY A 19 -6.49 13.34 58.63
CA GLY A 19 -7.59 13.57 57.68
C GLY A 19 -7.27 14.62 56.61
N ARG A 20 -6.44 15.62 56.93
CA ARG A 20 -6.01 16.66 55.98
C ARG A 20 -4.95 16.15 55.00
N THR A 21 -4.02 15.30 55.44
CA THR A 21 -2.98 14.74 54.56
C THR A 21 -3.55 13.73 53.57
N VAL A 22 -4.53 12.92 53.99
CA VAL A 22 -5.20 11.95 53.11
C VAL A 22 -6.00 12.66 52.01
N ASN A 23 -6.71 13.75 52.32
CA ASN A 23 -7.46 14.51 51.32
C ASN A 23 -6.56 15.25 50.31
N VAL A 24 -5.40 15.75 50.74
CA VAL A 24 -4.43 16.37 49.82
C VAL A 24 -3.78 15.33 48.90
N PHE A 25 -3.48 14.13 49.43
CA PHE A 25 -2.96 13.03 48.62
C PHE A 25 -3.99 12.50 47.61
N LEU A 26 -5.26 12.33 48.00
CA LEU A 26 -6.32 11.93 47.07
C LEU A 26 -6.54 12.98 45.98
N PHE A 27 -6.56 14.27 46.35
CA PHE A 27 -6.75 15.34 45.38
C PHE A 27 -5.58 15.44 44.40
N ALA A 28 -4.34 15.33 44.89
CA ALA A 28 -3.15 15.29 44.04
C ALA A 28 -3.10 14.05 43.13
N LEU A 29 -3.54 12.89 43.62
CA LEU A 29 -3.64 11.67 42.83
C LEU A 29 -4.72 11.79 41.74
N CYS A 30 -5.90 12.35 42.06
CA CYS A 30 -6.95 12.63 41.08
C CYS A 30 -6.49 13.64 40.02
N LEU A 31 -5.76 14.69 40.42
CA LEU A 31 -5.18 15.66 39.48
C LEU A 31 -4.09 15.03 38.61
N ALA A 32 -3.24 14.17 39.17
CA ALA A 32 -2.22 13.44 38.41
C ALA A 32 -2.86 12.47 37.41
N ILE A 33 -3.92 11.74 37.80
CA ILE A 33 -4.69 10.87 36.89
C ILE A 33 -5.37 11.70 35.80
N ALA A 34 -5.98 12.84 36.15
CA ALA A 34 -6.59 13.74 35.16
C ALA A 34 -5.55 14.31 34.17
N PHE A 35 -4.37 14.70 34.65
CA PHE A 35 -3.26 15.16 33.79
C PHE A 35 -2.69 14.02 32.92
N VAL A 36 -2.62 12.79 33.42
CA VAL A 36 -2.21 11.61 32.63
C VAL A 36 -3.27 11.28 31.58
N CYS A 37 -4.56 11.37 31.89
CA CYS A 37 -5.65 11.18 30.92
C CYS A 37 -5.69 12.29 29.86
N LEU A 38 -5.34 13.53 30.20
CA LEU A 38 -5.21 14.66 29.26
C LEU A 38 -3.90 14.63 28.45
N ALA A 39 -2.90 13.88 28.90
CA ALA A 39 -1.60 13.74 28.24
C ALA A 39 -1.51 12.52 27.31
N CYS A 40 -2.53 11.66 27.24
CA CYS A 40 -2.61 10.66 26.19
C CYS A 40 -2.92 11.37 24.87
N PRO A 41 -1.98 11.40 23.89
CA PRO A 41 -2.33 11.91 22.58
C PRO A 41 -3.50 11.05 22.06
N PRO A 42 -4.55 11.66 21.50
CA PRO A 42 -5.55 10.90 20.76
C PRO A 42 -4.80 10.04 19.75
N VAL A 43 -4.90 8.72 19.91
CA VAL A 43 -4.41 7.77 18.90
C VAL A 43 -5.42 7.88 17.79
N TYR A 44 -5.14 8.75 16.80
CA TYR A 44 -5.92 8.82 15.57
C TYR A 44 -5.67 7.55 14.75
N GLY A 45 -6.60 7.28 13.86
CA GLY A 45 -6.57 6.21 12.91
C GLY A 45 -7.42 6.65 11.76
N ASP A 46 -7.34 5.91 10.68
CA ASP A 46 -7.62 6.49 9.39
C ASP A 46 -8.38 5.49 8.55
N VAL A 47 -9.26 6.03 7.73
CA VAL A 47 -9.95 5.27 6.70
C VAL A 47 -9.56 5.85 5.35
N GLY A 48 -9.43 4.99 4.35
CA GLY A 48 -9.11 5.44 3.01
C GLY A 48 -9.69 4.61 1.89
N ILE A 49 -9.82 5.22 0.73
CA ILE A 49 -10.16 4.53 -0.52
C ILE A 49 -8.86 4.08 -1.17
N VAL A 50 -8.71 2.76 -1.33
CA VAL A 50 -7.67 2.16 -2.18
C VAL A 50 -8.18 2.18 -3.61
N LEU A 51 -7.52 2.92 -4.50
CA LEU A 51 -7.80 2.96 -5.93
C LEU A 51 -6.71 2.18 -6.66
N ASN A 52 -7.05 0.97 -7.08
CA ASN A 52 -6.17 0.12 -7.85
C ASN A 52 -6.21 0.41 -9.33
N GLU A 53 -5.03 0.58 -9.93
CA GLU A 53 -4.90 0.74 -11.37
C GLU A 53 -5.48 -0.45 -12.14
N SER A 54 -5.94 -0.16 -13.35
CA SER A 54 -6.57 -1.13 -14.21
C SER A 54 -5.56 -2.14 -14.74
N LEU A 55 -5.97 -3.41 -14.70
CA LEU A 55 -5.28 -4.52 -15.33
C LEU A 55 -5.78 -4.71 -16.76
N ASP A 56 -4.91 -5.17 -17.67
CA ASP A 56 -5.36 -5.52 -19.03
C ASP A 56 -6.00 -6.93 -19.10
N THR A 57 -6.70 -7.33 -18.03
CA THR A 57 -7.32 -8.65 -17.85
C THR A 57 -8.83 -8.52 -17.64
N SER A 58 -9.58 -9.59 -17.94
CA SER A 58 -11.02 -9.70 -17.64
C SER A 58 -11.86 -8.51 -18.12
N VAL A 59 -12.73 -7.97 -17.25
CA VAL A 59 -13.60 -6.82 -17.53
C VAL A 59 -12.79 -5.53 -17.68
N ASP A 60 -11.72 -5.38 -16.89
CA ASP A 60 -10.84 -4.20 -16.89
C ASP A 60 -10.10 -4.00 -18.22
N ARG A 61 -9.77 -5.07 -18.96
CA ARG A 61 -9.24 -5.01 -20.34
C ARG A 61 -10.10 -4.15 -21.28
N ILE A 62 -11.39 -4.09 -20.98
CA ILE A 62 -12.39 -3.37 -21.75
C ILE A 62 -12.68 -2.04 -21.06
N THR A 63 -13.03 -2.04 -19.78
CA THR A 63 -13.55 -0.86 -19.09
C THR A 63 -12.47 0.11 -18.61
N GLY A 64 -11.24 -0.34 -18.37
CA GLY A 64 -10.17 0.51 -17.82
C GLY A 64 -10.47 1.02 -16.39
N THR A 65 -11.45 0.43 -15.71
CA THR A 65 -12.03 0.98 -14.47
C THR A 65 -11.15 0.80 -13.25
N GLY A 66 -10.33 -0.26 -13.24
CA GLY A 66 -9.57 -0.65 -12.06
C GLY A 66 -10.47 -1.21 -10.97
N HIS A 67 -9.98 -1.17 -9.73
CA HIS A 67 -10.66 -1.77 -8.59
C HIS A 67 -10.58 -0.88 -7.35
N SER A 68 -11.65 -0.78 -6.55
CA SER A 68 -11.62 -0.05 -5.28
C SER A 68 -11.75 -0.98 -4.08
N ALA A 69 -11.01 -0.66 -3.03
CA ALA A 69 -11.08 -1.31 -1.72
C ALA A 69 -11.01 -0.23 -0.62
N VAL A 70 -11.11 -0.65 0.65
CA VAL A 70 -11.03 0.26 1.81
C VAL A 70 -9.81 -0.08 2.65
N TYR A 71 -8.99 0.93 2.94
CA TYR A 71 -7.89 0.87 3.89
C TYR A 71 -8.36 1.34 5.28
N PHE A 72 -7.87 0.67 6.31
CA PHE A 72 -8.02 1.10 7.70
C PHE A 72 -6.66 1.07 8.40
N SER A 73 -6.25 2.15 9.06
CA SER A 73 -4.96 2.16 9.79
C SER A 73 -5.06 1.59 11.22
N ARG A 74 -6.27 1.55 11.81
CA ARG A 74 -6.52 1.02 13.18
C ARG A 74 -7.41 -0.23 13.23
N ILE A 75 -7.91 -0.71 12.10
CA ILE A 75 -8.69 -1.95 12.03
C ILE A 75 -7.83 -3.01 11.38
N CYS A 76 -7.76 -4.18 12.02
CA CYS A 76 -6.97 -5.32 11.61
C CYS A 76 -7.83 -6.59 11.58
N PRO A 77 -7.46 -7.60 10.78
CA PRO A 77 -8.16 -8.88 10.78
C PRO A 77 -7.94 -9.64 12.10
N GLU A 78 -9.03 -10.13 12.69
CA GLU A 78 -8.99 -11.28 13.60
C GLU A 78 -8.93 -12.58 12.79
N SER A 79 -9.65 -12.60 11.67
CA SER A 79 -9.56 -13.60 10.60
C SER A 79 -9.86 -12.93 9.25
N PRO A 80 -9.75 -13.63 8.11
CA PRO A 80 -10.07 -13.06 6.79
C PRO A 80 -11.47 -12.44 6.68
N VAL A 81 -12.40 -12.83 7.57
CA VAL A 81 -13.82 -12.41 7.54
C VAL A 81 -14.28 -11.81 8.87
N LYS A 82 -13.35 -11.40 9.74
CA LYS A 82 -13.67 -10.83 11.06
C LYS A 82 -12.70 -9.72 11.45
N LEU A 83 -13.25 -8.61 11.93
CA LEU A 83 -12.50 -7.41 12.27
C LEU A 83 -12.22 -7.28 13.76
N ARG A 84 -11.12 -6.60 14.08
CA ARG A 84 -10.77 -6.14 15.42
C ARG A 84 -9.97 -4.84 15.34
N LEU A 85 -9.78 -4.18 16.46
CA LEU A 85 -8.77 -3.12 16.53
C LEU A 85 -7.36 -3.72 16.38
N CYS A 86 -6.49 -2.95 15.74
CA CYS A 86 -5.09 -3.27 15.61
C CYS A 86 -4.37 -3.30 16.97
N ARG A 87 -3.40 -4.19 17.08
CA ARG A 87 -2.44 -4.30 18.17
C ARG A 87 -1.26 -3.37 17.88
N VAL A 88 -0.44 -3.13 18.91
CA VAL A 88 0.80 -2.36 18.76
C VAL A 88 1.68 -3.01 17.68
N GLY A 89 2.16 -2.20 16.74
CA GLY A 89 3.02 -2.63 15.63
C GLY A 89 2.28 -3.07 14.36
N GLU A 90 0.97 -3.23 14.39
CA GLU A 90 0.19 -3.52 13.17
C GLU A 90 -0.07 -2.25 12.36
N GLN A 91 0.02 -2.34 11.04
CA GLN A 91 -0.06 -1.20 10.12
C GLN A 91 -1.46 -1.01 9.50
N GLY A 92 -2.46 -1.71 10.04
CA GLY A 92 -3.81 -1.70 9.52
C GLY A 92 -4.10 -2.83 8.54
N SER A 93 -5.18 -2.66 7.77
CA SER A 93 -5.69 -3.67 6.86
C SER A 93 -6.36 -3.07 5.63
N VAL A 94 -6.52 -3.91 4.61
CA VAL A 94 -7.32 -3.61 3.42
C VAL A 94 -8.49 -4.58 3.36
N MET A 95 -9.70 -4.03 3.30
CA MET A 95 -10.94 -4.77 3.10
C MET A 95 -11.43 -4.57 1.67
N SER A 96 -11.77 -5.65 0.99
CA SER A 96 -12.30 -5.61 -0.37
C SER A 96 -13.41 -6.64 -0.58
N ASN A 97 -14.32 -6.33 -1.49
CA ASN A 97 -15.22 -7.29 -2.10
C ASN A 97 -14.81 -7.56 -3.55
N TYR A 98 -15.19 -8.73 -4.05
CA TYR A 98 -14.95 -9.16 -5.42
C TYR A 98 -16.19 -9.92 -5.93
N ILE A 99 -16.22 -10.29 -7.21
CA ILE A 99 -17.36 -11.02 -7.80
C ILE A 99 -17.55 -12.36 -7.09
N ASN A 100 -16.45 -13.07 -6.87
CA ASN A 100 -16.31 -14.36 -6.24
C ASN A 100 -14.93 -14.45 -5.57
N ILE A 101 -14.87 -14.11 -4.29
CA ILE A 101 -13.67 -14.32 -3.44
C ILE A 101 -13.16 -15.77 -3.55
N GLY A 102 -14.07 -16.73 -3.72
CA GLY A 102 -13.73 -18.11 -4.08
C GLY A 102 -13.56 -19.07 -2.91
N GLU A 103 -13.66 -18.58 -1.67
CA GLU A 103 -13.75 -19.40 -0.45
C GLU A 103 -14.99 -20.30 -0.43
N ASP A 104 -15.01 -21.24 0.52
CA ASP A 104 -16.05 -22.25 0.55
C ASP A 104 -17.44 -21.70 0.89
N ARG A 105 -17.47 -20.57 1.59
CA ARG A 105 -18.68 -19.81 1.86
C ARG A 105 -18.72 -18.55 0.97
N PRO A 106 -19.91 -18.08 0.59
CA PRO A 106 -20.07 -16.94 -0.30
C PRO A 106 -19.88 -15.63 0.46
N PHE A 107 -18.67 -15.36 0.96
CA PHE A 107 -18.37 -14.11 1.66
C PHE A 107 -18.47 -12.91 0.72
N GLU A 108 -19.04 -11.80 1.21
CA GLU A 108 -19.09 -10.54 0.46
C GLU A 108 -17.71 -9.88 0.43
N TRP A 109 -17.00 -9.91 1.55
CA TRP A 109 -15.73 -9.23 1.73
C TRP A 109 -14.74 -10.09 2.50
N ASN A 110 -13.46 -9.87 2.16
CA ASN A 110 -12.32 -10.29 2.96
C ASN A 110 -11.51 -9.07 3.40
N VAL A 111 -10.80 -9.24 4.50
CA VAL A 111 -9.87 -8.26 5.06
C VAL A 111 -8.51 -8.91 5.29
N VAL A 112 -7.45 -8.25 4.86
CA VAL A 112 -6.08 -8.74 4.99
C VAL A 112 -5.18 -7.66 5.61
N PRO A 113 -4.10 -8.01 6.33
CA PRO A 113 -3.13 -7.01 6.79
C PRO A 113 -2.60 -6.17 5.64
N LEU A 114 -2.28 -4.90 5.88
CA LEU A 114 -1.82 -3.98 4.82
C LEU A 114 -0.66 -4.59 4.02
N ASN A 115 0.41 -5.05 4.69
CA ASN A 115 1.57 -5.61 3.97
C ASN A 115 1.26 -6.90 3.21
N VAL A 116 0.29 -7.70 3.66
CA VAL A 116 -0.16 -8.88 2.90
C VAL A 116 -0.84 -8.42 1.60
N TYR A 117 -1.69 -7.38 1.69
CA TYR A 117 -2.28 -6.77 0.50
C TYR A 117 -1.22 -6.19 -0.43
N LEU A 118 -0.29 -5.39 0.09
CA LEU A 118 0.74 -4.74 -0.72
C LEU A 118 1.69 -5.78 -1.32
N TYR A 119 2.33 -6.58 -0.47
CA TYR A 119 3.55 -7.33 -0.77
C TYR A 119 3.40 -8.85 -0.62
N GLY A 120 2.29 -9.35 -0.08
CA GLY A 120 2.06 -10.78 0.18
C GLY A 120 2.77 -11.32 1.42
N VAL A 121 3.35 -10.43 2.23
CA VAL A 121 4.12 -10.75 3.45
C VAL A 121 3.69 -9.86 4.60
N GLU A 122 3.91 -10.26 5.84
CA GLU A 122 3.47 -9.46 7.00
C GLU A 122 4.39 -8.28 7.32
N ASP A 123 5.69 -8.40 7.05
CA ASP A 123 6.69 -7.37 7.27
C ASP A 123 7.14 -6.77 5.93
N ALA A 124 7.12 -5.44 5.83
CA ALA A 124 7.52 -4.71 4.63
C ALA A 124 9.01 -4.88 4.29
N ARG A 125 9.87 -5.32 5.23
CA ARG A 125 11.28 -5.66 4.95
C ARG A 125 11.41 -6.84 3.99
N HIS A 126 10.48 -7.79 4.04
CA HIS A 126 10.44 -8.93 3.14
C HIS A 126 9.75 -8.61 1.79
N ARG A 127 9.52 -7.34 1.46
CA ARG A 127 8.83 -6.95 0.21
C ARG A 127 9.57 -7.44 -1.03
N PRO A 128 8.88 -7.96 -2.06
CA PRO A 128 9.51 -8.41 -3.29
C PRO A 128 10.15 -7.26 -4.08
N LEU A 129 11.37 -7.48 -4.57
CA LEU A 129 12.07 -6.56 -5.48
C LEU A 129 11.88 -6.93 -6.96
N PHE A 130 11.35 -8.12 -7.24
CA PHE A 130 11.11 -8.65 -8.58
C PHE A 130 9.71 -9.25 -8.69
N GLY A 131 8.96 -8.87 -9.72
CA GLY A 131 7.58 -9.31 -9.92
C GLY A 131 7.41 -10.34 -11.04
N SER A 132 7.09 -11.58 -10.68
CA SER A 132 6.66 -12.61 -11.63
C SER A 132 5.43 -13.37 -11.13
N TYR A 133 4.71 -14.03 -12.04
CA TYR A 133 3.55 -14.83 -11.66
C TYR A 133 3.95 -16.04 -10.79
N LYS A 134 5.16 -16.58 -10.98
CA LYS A 134 5.70 -17.65 -10.11
C LYS A 134 5.82 -17.16 -8.65
N ILE A 135 6.41 -15.98 -8.45
CA ILE A 135 6.56 -15.36 -7.11
C ILE A 135 5.19 -15.05 -6.52
N LYS A 136 4.29 -14.43 -7.29
CA LYS A 136 2.93 -14.13 -6.82
C LYS A 136 2.21 -15.39 -6.37
N HIS A 137 2.29 -16.48 -7.13
CA HIS A 137 1.66 -17.74 -6.78
C HIS A 137 2.22 -18.32 -5.47
N LEU A 138 3.54 -18.25 -5.24
CA LEU A 138 4.13 -18.72 -3.99
C LEU A 138 3.62 -17.95 -2.77
N LEU A 139 3.53 -16.62 -2.87
CA LEU A 139 2.98 -15.78 -1.81
C LEU A 139 1.50 -16.07 -1.56
N GLU A 140 0.72 -16.31 -2.61
CA GLU A 140 -0.67 -16.75 -2.49
C GLU A 140 -0.80 -18.13 -1.81
N GLN A 141 0.05 -19.09 -2.15
CA GLN A 141 0.04 -20.42 -1.53
C GLN A 141 0.43 -20.33 -0.05
N ARG A 142 1.41 -19.49 0.28
CA ARG A 142 1.78 -19.19 1.67
C ARG A 142 0.61 -18.57 2.43
N TYR A 143 -0.06 -17.57 1.86
CA TYR A 143 -1.24 -16.95 2.45
C TYR A 143 -2.38 -17.96 2.67
N LEU A 144 -2.66 -18.80 1.66
CA LEU A 144 -3.66 -19.86 1.71
C LEU A 144 -3.40 -20.80 2.90
N ALA A 145 -2.17 -21.30 3.04
CA ALA A 145 -1.78 -22.20 4.11
C ALA A 145 -1.89 -21.55 5.50
N LYS A 146 -1.55 -20.27 5.61
CA LYS A 146 -1.45 -19.56 6.89
C LYS A 146 -2.79 -18.99 7.39
N TYR A 147 -3.64 -18.49 6.50
CA TYR A 147 -4.82 -17.69 6.89
C TYR A 147 -6.16 -18.24 6.43
N LEU A 148 -6.18 -19.06 5.38
CA LEU A 148 -7.43 -19.56 4.80
C LEU A 148 -7.78 -20.99 5.24
N SER A 149 -7.03 -21.55 6.19
CA SER A 149 -7.39 -22.84 6.81
C SER A 149 -8.79 -22.76 7.44
N GLY A 150 -9.66 -23.71 7.10
CA GLY A 150 -11.07 -23.73 7.51
C GLY A 150 -12.01 -22.80 6.73
N TYR A 151 -11.48 -22.01 5.79
CA TYR A 151 -12.25 -21.20 4.84
C TYR A 151 -12.15 -21.73 3.41
N CYS A 152 -11.07 -22.45 3.11
CA CYS A 152 -10.67 -22.85 1.76
C CYS A 152 -10.19 -24.31 1.74
N GLU A 153 -11.12 -25.25 1.61
CA GLU A 153 -10.85 -26.70 1.59
C GLU A 153 -11.14 -27.32 0.22
N ARG A 154 -12.03 -26.72 -0.59
CA ARG A 154 -12.37 -27.25 -1.92
C ARG A 154 -11.40 -26.79 -3.01
N PRO A 155 -11.22 -27.60 -4.08
CA PRO A 155 -10.40 -27.23 -5.24
C PRO A 155 -10.81 -25.90 -5.91
N SER A 156 -12.09 -25.55 -5.83
CA SER A 156 -12.60 -24.26 -6.32
C SER A 156 -11.95 -23.06 -5.64
N CYS A 157 -11.45 -23.24 -4.43
CA CYS A 157 -10.75 -22.23 -3.65
C CYS A 157 -9.23 -22.42 -3.67
N THR A 158 -8.75 -23.65 -3.45
CA THR A 158 -7.32 -23.95 -3.22
C THR A 158 -6.48 -23.92 -4.49
N THR A 159 -7.02 -24.41 -5.61
CA THR A 159 -6.25 -24.56 -6.88
C THR A 159 -6.77 -23.68 -8.01
N SER A 160 -7.94 -23.07 -7.85
CA SER A 160 -8.53 -22.22 -8.89
C SER A 160 -7.80 -20.89 -9.02
N GLU A 161 -7.36 -20.56 -10.23
CA GLU A 161 -6.88 -19.21 -10.59
C GLU A 161 -8.02 -18.17 -10.63
N LYS A 162 -9.28 -18.61 -10.60
CA LYS A 162 -10.45 -17.73 -10.59
C LYS A 162 -10.91 -17.34 -9.18
N ALA A 163 -10.22 -17.80 -8.14
CA ALA A 163 -10.53 -17.44 -6.76
C ALA A 163 -9.95 -16.05 -6.46
N GLU A 164 -10.81 -15.05 -6.29
CA GLU A 164 -10.39 -13.65 -6.21
C GLU A 164 -9.79 -13.26 -4.85
N TRP A 165 -9.77 -14.13 -3.84
CA TRP A 165 -8.93 -13.93 -2.65
C TRP A 165 -7.45 -13.73 -3.03
N ARG A 166 -7.01 -14.27 -4.17
CA ARG A 166 -5.65 -14.08 -4.71
C ARG A 166 -5.35 -12.63 -5.08
N GLU A 167 -6.36 -11.83 -5.40
CA GLU A 167 -6.21 -10.40 -5.69
C GLU A 167 -5.93 -9.56 -4.43
N LEU A 168 -6.17 -10.13 -3.24
CA LEU A 168 -5.85 -9.54 -1.93
C LEU A 168 -4.42 -9.85 -1.47
N VAL A 169 -3.62 -10.57 -2.26
CA VAL A 169 -2.27 -10.98 -1.87
C VAL A 169 -1.25 -10.45 -2.88
N ALA A 170 -0.28 -9.67 -2.39
CA ALA A 170 0.81 -9.11 -3.20
C ALA A 170 0.32 -8.29 -4.40
N ALA A 171 -0.65 -7.40 -4.19
CA ALA A 171 -1.26 -6.57 -5.22
C ALA A 171 -0.23 -5.72 -5.98
N THR A 172 0.86 -5.28 -5.33
CA THR A 172 1.93 -4.52 -6.02
C THR A 172 2.69 -5.35 -7.04
N LEU A 173 2.59 -6.69 -7.07
CA LEU A 173 3.19 -7.47 -8.15
C LEU A 173 2.46 -7.27 -9.49
N ILE A 174 1.14 -7.00 -9.44
CA ILE A 174 0.31 -6.93 -10.64
C ILE A 174 -0.13 -5.50 -11.00
N ARG A 175 -0.14 -4.56 -10.06
CA ARG A 175 -0.60 -3.18 -10.31
C ARG A 175 -0.09 -2.16 -9.31
N SER A 176 -0.05 -0.89 -9.75
CA SER A 176 0.12 0.25 -8.86
C SER A 176 -1.23 0.66 -8.28
N PHE A 177 -1.21 1.38 -7.16
CA PHE A 177 -2.44 1.91 -6.57
C PHE A 177 -2.18 3.10 -5.65
N TYR A 178 -3.23 3.87 -5.44
CA TYR A 178 -3.25 5.02 -4.54
C TYR A 178 -4.16 4.73 -3.35
N ILE A 179 -3.83 5.26 -2.19
CA ILE A 179 -4.72 5.23 -1.02
C ILE A 179 -5.00 6.67 -0.61
N PHE A 180 -6.26 7.09 -0.75
CA PHE A 180 -6.75 8.40 -0.33
C PHE A 180 -7.23 8.27 1.11
N VAL A 181 -6.60 8.96 2.06
CA VAL A 181 -6.77 8.72 3.49
C VAL A 181 -7.23 9.99 4.20
N ILE A 182 -8.15 9.82 5.15
CA ILE A 182 -8.54 10.85 6.13
C ILE A 182 -8.65 10.24 7.53
N ASP A 183 -8.56 11.10 8.54
CA ASP A 183 -8.61 10.72 9.95
C ASP A 183 -10.03 10.32 10.39
N THR A 184 -10.10 9.30 11.25
CA THR A 184 -11.26 8.80 11.98
C THR A 184 -10.98 8.74 13.49
N THR A 185 -12.02 8.58 14.29
CA THR A 185 -11.91 8.35 15.73
C THR A 185 -11.96 6.87 16.09
N VAL A 186 -11.43 6.52 17.28
CA VAL A 186 -11.45 5.12 17.76
C VAL A 186 -12.90 4.65 17.94
N GLU A 187 -13.80 5.55 18.33
CA GLU A 187 -15.22 5.28 18.50
C GLU A 187 -15.86 4.89 17.17
N GLN A 188 -15.60 5.65 16.09
CA GLN A 188 -16.09 5.32 14.75
C GLN A 188 -15.60 3.94 14.29
N ASP A 189 -14.30 3.64 14.50
CA ASP A 189 -13.74 2.34 14.15
C ASP A 189 -14.39 1.19 14.94
N ARG A 190 -14.67 1.40 16.24
CA ARG A 190 -15.36 0.40 17.09
C ARG A 190 -16.80 0.16 16.65
N GLU A 191 -17.52 1.22 16.30
CA GLU A 191 -18.89 1.11 15.78
C GLU A 191 -18.91 0.33 14.47
N PHE A 192 -18.01 0.67 13.54
CA PHE A 192 -17.86 -0.05 12.28
C PHE A 192 -17.52 -1.54 12.48
N ILE A 193 -16.56 -1.86 13.37
CA ILE A 193 -16.21 -3.24 13.71
C ILE A 193 -17.44 -3.98 14.24
N ALA A 194 -18.19 -3.38 15.17
CA ALA A 194 -19.36 -4.01 15.77
C ALA A 194 -20.45 -4.28 14.72
N GLU A 195 -20.71 -3.32 13.83
CA GLU A 195 -21.68 -3.46 12.74
C GLU A 195 -21.28 -4.60 11.79
N PHE A 196 -20.08 -4.55 11.21
CA PHE A 196 -19.66 -5.50 10.18
C PHE A 196 -19.45 -6.91 10.72
N ASN A 197 -19.02 -7.08 11.97
CA ASN A 197 -18.91 -8.39 12.60
C ASN A 197 -20.29 -8.99 12.96
N ALA A 198 -21.34 -8.17 13.10
CA ALA A 198 -22.69 -8.65 13.38
C ALA A 198 -23.44 -9.07 12.09
N LEU A 199 -23.01 -8.59 10.93
CA LEU A 199 -23.60 -8.95 9.64
C LEU A 199 -23.17 -10.36 9.19
N PRO A 200 -24.01 -11.07 8.41
CA PRO A 200 -23.72 -12.44 8.00
C PRO A 200 -22.60 -12.58 6.95
N ASN A 201 -22.01 -11.46 6.48
CA ASN A 201 -21.01 -11.39 5.41
C ASN A 201 -21.37 -12.28 4.20
N GLN A 202 -22.47 -11.95 3.50
CA GLN A 202 -22.95 -12.73 2.35
C GLN A 202 -22.86 -11.94 1.05
N ASN A 203 -22.30 -12.57 0.03
CA ASN A 203 -22.05 -11.95 -1.25
C ASN A 203 -23.35 -11.66 -2.01
N HIS A 204 -23.50 -10.41 -2.44
CA HIS A 204 -24.57 -9.95 -3.32
C HIS A 204 -24.02 -9.16 -4.51
N PHE A 205 -22.80 -9.49 -4.95
CA PHE A 205 -22.08 -8.73 -5.97
C PHE A 205 -22.87 -8.67 -7.30
N ASN A 206 -22.95 -7.47 -7.84
CA ASN A 206 -23.43 -7.19 -9.19
C ASN A 206 -22.52 -6.11 -9.80
N GLY A 207 -21.90 -6.40 -10.95
CA GLY A 207 -20.92 -5.50 -11.56
C GLY A 207 -21.43 -4.08 -11.88
N VAL A 208 -22.74 -3.90 -12.00
CA VAL A 208 -23.37 -2.61 -12.35
C VAL A 208 -23.95 -1.90 -11.12
N THR A 209 -24.59 -2.63 -10.21
CA THR A 209 -25.40 -2.04 -9.12
C THR A 209 -24.92 -2.35 -7.71
N ARG A 210 -24.02 -3.33 -7.54
CA ARG A 210 -23.46 -3.76 -6.25
C ARG A 210 -22.03 -4.25 -6.46
N ASN A 211 -21.17 -3.37 -6.92
CA ASN A 211 -19.79 -3.71 -7.27
C ASN A 211 -18.80 -3.28 -6.17
N CYS A 212 -17.50 -3.26 -6.49
CA CYS A 212 -16.46 -2.86 -5.56
C CYS A 212 -16.51 -1.39 -5.16
N ALA A 213 -16.94 -0.51 -6.06
CA ALA A 213 -17.11 0.90 -5.80
C ALA A 213 -18.36 1.18 -4.96
N ASP A 214 -19.46 0.44 -5.17
CA ASP A 214 -20.63 0.53 -4.30
C ASP A 214 -20.33 0.07 -2.87
N PHE A 215 -19.57 -1.01 -2.72
CA PHE A 215 -19.12 -1.50 -1.42
C PHE A 215 -18.21 -0.48 -0.71
N THR A 216 -17.21 0.04 -1.42
CA THR A 216 -16.31 1.10 -0.91
C THR A 216 -17.12 2.32 -0.49
N ARG A 217 -18.05 2.77 -1.34
CA ARG A 217 -18.96 3.87 -1.05
C ARG A 217 -19.78 3.63 0.21
N ARG A 218 -20.33 2.42 0.39
CA ARG A 218 -21.13 2.04 1.56
C ARG A 218 -20.33 2.18 2.85
N ILE A 219 -19.10 1.67 2.86
CA ILE A 219 -18.20 1.76 4.01
C ILE A 219 -17.81 3.22 4.28
N ILE A 220 -17.31 3.94 3.28
CA ILE A 220 -16.86 5.32 3.49
C ILE A 220 -18.01 6.20 4.00
N ASN A 221 -19.23 6.01 3.49
CA ASN A 221 -20.39 6.77 3.92
C ASN A 221 -20.94 6.35 5.29
N SER A 222 -20.53 5.21 5.87
CA SER A 222 -20.85 4.88 7.26
C SER A 222 -20.04 5.74 8.23
N TYR A 223 -18.79 6.08 7.89
CA TYR A 223 -17.97 7.02 8.65
C TYR A 223 -18.34 8.48 8.37
N PHE A 224 -18.48 8.83 7.08
CA PHE A 224 -18.66 10.19 6.61
C PHE A 224 -19.80 10.25 5.59
N PRO A 225 -21.02 10.55 6.03
CA PRO A 225 -22.18 10.59 5.14
C PRO A 225 -21.93 11.48 3.91
N HIS A 226 -22.20 10.92 2.72
CA HIS A 226 -22.02 11.58 1.43
C HIS A 226 -20.57 11.95 1.05
N ALA A 227 -19.56 11.38 1.70
CA ALA A 227 -18.17 11.57 1.29
C ALA A 227 -17.85 10.86 -0.03
N ALA A 228 -18.41 9.67 -0.27
CA ALA A 228 -18.26 8.94 -1.53
C ALA A 228 -19.58 8.92 -2.33
N ASN A 229 -19.51 9.33 -3.60
CA ASN A 229 -20.65 9.43 -4.51
C ASN A 229 -20.33 8.89 -5.90
N PRO A 230 -21.33 8.33 -6.60
CA PRO A 230 -21.20 7.95 -8.00
C PRO A 230 -21.12 9.18 -8.91
N ASP A 231 -20.54 9.01 -10.10
CA ASP A 231 -20.62 9.97 -11.20
C ASP A 231 -21.39 9.33 -12.36
N TYR A 232 -22.71 9.24 -12.21
CA TYR A 232 -23.57 8.53 -13.14
C TYR A 232 -23.49 9.06 -14.59
N ILE A 233 -23.13 10.32 -14.78
CA ILE A 233 -22.99 10.91 -16.12
C ILE A 233 -21.72 10.36 -16.79
N ASN A 234 -20.59 10.38 -16.09
CA ASN A 234 -19.31 9.94 -16.65
C ASN A 234 -19.13 8.43 -16.67
N ASP A 235 -19.91 7.71 -15.85
CA ASP A 235 -19.80 6.27 -15.68
C ASP A 235 -21.04 5.50 -16.16
N PHE A 236 -21.85 6.13 -17.01
CA PHE A 236 -23.02 5.49 -17.66
C PHE A 236 -23.98 4.81 -16.67
N GLY A 237 -24.25 5.48 -15.54
CA GLY A 237 -25.15 4.98 -14.51
C GLY A 237 -24.52 4.01 -13.50
N MET A 238 -23.24 3.66 -13.64
CA MET A 238 -22.51 2.82 -12.67
C MET A 238 -21.79 3.66 -11.62
N THR A 239 -21.57 3.08 -10.44
CA THR A 239 -20.57 3.58 -9.49
C THR A 239 -19.21 3.01 -9.88
N THR A 240 -18.19 3.85 -10.12
CA THR A 240 -16.83 3.38 -10.46
C THR A 240 -15.80 3.72 -9.39
N PRO A 241 -14.67 2.97 -9.33
CA PRO A 241 -13.56 3.25 -8.42
C PRO A 241 -13.07 4.69 -8.50
N LYS A 242 -12.93 5.24 -9.72
CA LYS A 242 -12.45 6.61 -9.92
C LYS A 242 -13.44 7.66 -9.40
N ALA A 243 -14.75 7.44 -9.58
CA ALA A 243 -15.78 8.35 -9.08
C ALA A 243 -15.82 8.43 -7.54
N VAL A 244 -15.72 7.28 -6.86
CA VAL A 244 -15.70 7.25 -5.39
C VAL A 244 -14.43 7.89 -4.84
N ALA A 245 -13.26 7.66 -5.46
CA ALA A 245 -12.01 8.34 -5.08
C ALA A 245 -12.07 9.85 -5.32
N ARG A 246 -12.62 10.31 -6.46
CA ARG A 246 -12.78 11.74 -6.76
C ARG A 246 -13.70 12.44 -5.77
N SER A 247 -14.87 11.88 -5.53
CA SER A 247 -15.85 12.47 -4.62
C SER A 247 -15.35 12.51 -3.18
N PHE A 248 -14.66 11.45 -2.74
CA PHE A 248 -14.01 11.40 -1.44
C PHE A 248 -12.89 12.44 -1.30
N THR A 249 -12.06 12.61 -2.33
CA THR A 249 -11.05 13.67 -2.36
C THR A 249 -11.70 15.05 -2.26
N HIS A 250 -12.76 15.32 -3.03
CA HIS A 250 -13.49 16.57 -2.92
C HIS A 250 -14.13 16.80 -1.54
N TYR A 251 -14.63 15.73 -0.90
CA TYR A 251 -15.13 15.82 0.46
C TYR A 251 -14.01 16.22 1.42
N ALA A 252 -12.88 15.51 1.40
CA ALA A 252 -11.76 15.74 2.28
C ALA A 252 -11.16 17.15 2.13
N LEU A 253 -11.03 17.64 0.90
CA LEU A 253 -10.57 19.02 0.63
C LEU A 253 -11.52 20.11 1.14
N ARG A 254 -12.82 19.80 1.31
CA ARG A 254 -13.80 20.72 1.94
C ARG A 254 -13.85 20.58 3.45
N HIS A 255 -13.26 19.53 4.02
CA HIS A 255 -13.20 19.24 5.45
C HIS A 255 -11.73 19.15 5.91
N PRO A 256 -11.01 20.29 5.96
CA PRO A 256 -9.61 20.36 6.37
C PRO A 256 -9.23 19.60 7.65
N GLU A 257 -10.15 19.53 8.60
CA GLU A 257 -10.01 18.84 9.88
C GLU A 257 -9.77 17.34 9.76
N THR A 258 -10.06 16.77 8.59
CA THR A 258 -9.93 15.34 8.30
C THR A 258 -8.50 14.95 7.86
N ASN A 259 -7.57 15.90 7.77
CA ASN A 259 -6.14 15.66 7.47
C ASN A 259 -5.90 14.78 6.22
N PHE A 260 -6.48 15.20 5.11
CA PHE A 260 -6.39 14.51 3.83
C PHE A 260 -4.94 14.28 3.38
N ARG A 261 -4.65 13.04 2.98
CA ARG A 261 -3.38 12.63 2.43
C ARG A 261 -3.52 11.46 1.46
N VAL A 262 -2.52 11.27 0.62
CA VAL A 262 -2.51 10.25 -0.41
C VAL A 262 -1.20 9.46 -0.34
N LEU A 263 -1.33 8.14 -0.33
CA LEU A 263 -0.23 7.19 -0.44
C LEU A 263 -0.18 6.65 -1.86
N HIS A 264 1.00 6.34 -2.36
CA HIS A 264 1.20 5.70 -3.66
C HIS A 264 2.12 4.49 -3.52
N PHE A 265 1.69 3.35 -4.06
CA PHE A 265 2.47 2.13 -4.13
C PHE A 265 2.60 1.72 -5.59
N ALA A 266 3.84 1.74 -6.09
CA ALA A 266 4.11 1.39 -7.47
C ALA A 266 4.12 -0.13 -7.66
N GLN A 267 3.71 -0.58 -8.85
CA GLN A 267 3.88 -1.98 -9.20
C GLN A 267 5.37 -2.36 -9.19
N VAL A 268 5.70 -3.52 -8.63
CA VAL A 268 7.04 -4.11 -8.67
C VAL A 268 7.41 -4.46 -10.12
N PRO A 269 8.57 -4.03 -10.63
CA PRO A 269 9.01 -4.37 -11.98
C PRO A 269 9.36 -5.85 -12.10
N GLY A 270 9.11 -6.42 -13.28
CA GLY A 270 9.44 -7.81 -13.57
C GLY A 270 8.82 -8.28 -14.89
N THR A 271 8.34 -9.53 -14.93
CA THR A 271 7.75 -10.14 -16.13
C THR A 271 6.25 -9.89 -16.26
N ILE A 272 5.58 -9.45 -15.19
CA ILE A 272 4.17 -9.08 -15.22
C ILE A 272 3.99 -7.75 -15.96
N LYS A 273 2.99 -7.70 -16.85
CA LYS A 273 2.65 -6.48 -17.60
C LYS A 273 2.30 -5.34 -16.65
N ARG A 274 2.74 -4.12 -17.00
CA ARG A 274 2.44 -2.91 -16.23
C ARG A 274 0.94 -2.58 -16.25
N SER A 275 0.42 -2.18 -15.09
CA SER A 275 -0.93 -1.61 -14.95
C SER A 275 -1.06 -0.27 -15.65
N THR A 276 -2.30 0.15 -15.85
CA THR A 276 -2.64 1.43 -16.49
C THR A 276 -3.58 2.25 -15.62
N GLU A 277 -3.48 3.58 -15.69
CA GLU A 277 -4.31 4.52 -14.94
C GLU A 277 -5.81 4.18 -15.03
N CYS A 278 -6.53 4.33 -13.92
CA CYS A 278 -7.98 4.18 -13.89
C CYS A 278 -8.66 5.26 -14.72
N ARG A 279 -9.69 4.83 -15.46
CA ARG A 279 -10.49 5.70 -16.30
C ARG A 279 -11.96 5.66 -15.92
N ALA A 280 -12.59 6.82 -15.99
CA ALA A 280 -14.05 6.91 -16.00
C ALA A 280 -14.60 6.32 -17.31
N GLY A 281 -15.90 6.03 -17.36
CA GLY A 281 -16.53 5.48 -18.57
C GLY A 281 -16.30 6.36 -19.81
N THR A 282 -16.55 7.66 -19.70
CA THR A 282 -16.35 8.64 -20.79
C THR A 282 -14.88 8.79 -21.20
N GLU A 283 -13.95 8.70 -20.25
CA GLU A 283 -12.50 8.70 -20.51
C GLU A 283 -12.09 7.47 -21.32
N GLN A 284 -12.62 6.30 -20.97
CA GLN A 284 -12.30 5.06 -21.68
C GLN A 284 -12.83 5.07 -23.11
N LEU A 285 -14.02 5.63 -23.35
CA LEU A 285 -14.55 5.81 -24.70
C LEU A 285 -13.62 6.64 -25.60
N TYR A 286 -12.98 7.67 -25.03
CA TYR A 286 -12.06 8.54 -25.78
C TYR A 286 -10.68 7.92 -26.00
N HIS A 287 -10.10 7.30 -24.96
CA HIS A 287 -8.73 6.80 -25.01
C HIS A 287 -8.59 5.39 -25.61
N SER A 288 -9.66 4.60 -25.65
CA SER A 288 -9.62 3.24 -26.20
C SER A 288 -9.92 3.23 -27.69
N LYS A 289 -8.92 2.89 -28.51
CA LYS A 289 -9.12 2.65 -29.96
C LYS A 289 -10.23 1.64 -30.24
N LYS A 290 -10.47 0.68 -29.31
CA LYS A 290 -11.50 -0.36 -29.42
C LYS A 290 -12.92 0.21 -29.35
N PHE A 291 -13.11 1.35 -28.68
CA PHE A 291 -14.42 2.01 -28.55
C PHE A 291 -14.55 3.24 -29.44
N LEU A 292 -13.47 3.99 -29.60
CA LEU A 292 -13.44 5.18 -30.42
C LEU A 292 -13.77 4.87 -31.88
N VAL A 293 -13.20 3.81 -32.45
CA VAL A 293 -13.43 3.45 -33.86
C VAL A 293 -14.90 3.04 -34.12
N PRO A 294 -15.50 2.10 -33.35
CA PRO A 294 -16.93 1.82 -33.48
C PRO A 294 -17.82 3.03 -33.22
N MET A 295 -17.51 3.90 -32.25
CA MET A 295 -18.29 5.12 -32.03
C MET A 295 -18.24 6.06 -33.22
N ILE A 296 -17.06 6.31 -33.81
CA ILE A 296 -16.93 7.18 -34.98
C ILE A 296 -17.74 6.63 -36.16
N VAL A 297 -17.83 5.31 -36.32
CA VAL A 297 -18.51 4.68 -37.45
C VAL A 297 -20.02 4.54 -37.23
N PHE A 298 -20.47 4.24 -36.00
CA PHE A 298 -21.84 3.82 -35.72
C PHE A 298 -22.62 4.73 -34.74
N ALA A 299 -21.94 5.61 -34.01
CA ALA A 299 -22.52 6.46 -32.96
C ALA A 299 -21.83 7.83 -32.88
N ASP A 300 -21.58 8.44 -34.03
CA ASP A 300 -20.85 9.70 -34.19
C ASP A 300 -21.49 10.87 -33.40
N TYR A 301 -22.82 10.86 -33.26
CA TYR A 301 -23.59 11.81 -32.45
C TYR A 301 -23.34 11.70 -30.93
N GLY A 302 -22.91 10.54 -30.43
CA GLY A 302 -22.58 10.35 -29.01
C GLY A 302 -21.20 10.89 -28.64
N LEU A 303 -20.31 11.00 -29.62
CA LEU A 303 -18.91 11.43 -29.43
C LEU A 303 -18.80 12.87 -28.88
N PRO A 304 -19.53 13.88 -29.40
CA PRO A 304 -19.51 15.22 -28.84
C PRO A 304 -20.00 15.28 -27.40
N VAL A 305 -21.00 14.47 -27.03
CA VAL A 305 -21.55 14.44 -25.65
C VAL A 305 -20.54 13.83 -24.69
N ALA A 306 -19.94 12.68 -25.05
CA ALA A 306 -18.90 12.06 -24.25
C ALA A 306 -17.66 12.96 -24.11
N ALA A 307 -17.24 13.62 -25.20
CA ALA A 307 -16.12 14.56 -25.20
C ALA A 307 -16.43 15.83 -24.39
N ALA A 308 -17.62 16.41 -24.53
CA ALA A 308 -18.04 17.56 -23.74
C ALA A 308 -18.13 17.22 -22.25
N SER A 309 -18.71 16.07 -21.90
CA SER A 309 -18.74 15.57 -20.52
C SER A 309 -17.31 15.45 -19.99
N TYR A 310 -16.44 14.69 -20.67
CA TYR A 310 -15.05 14.53 -20.27
C TYR A 310 -14.31 15.86 -20.05
N ILE A 311 -14.45 16.83 -20.97
CA ILE A 311 -13.79 18.14 -20.84
C ILE A 311 -14.32 18.94 -19.63
N LEU A 312 -15.62 18.84 -19.35
CA LEU A 312 -16.29 19.59 -18.29
C LEU A 312 -16.16 18.97 -16.90
N THR A 313 -16.03 17.64 -16.80
CA THR A 313 -16.10 16.90 -15.52
C THR A 313 -14.89 16.00 -15.25
N GLY A 314 -14.11 15.65 -16.27
CA GLY A 314 -13.05 14.64 -16.23
C GLY A 314 -11.66 15.25 -16.10
N ARG A 315 -11.25 15.59 -14.87
CA ARG A 315 -9.87 16.01 -14.56
C ARG A 315 -9.28 15.41 -13.30
N PHE A 316 -9.96 14.42 -12.71
CA PHE A 316 -9.40 13.74 -11.54
C PHE A 316 -8.23 12.85 -11.98
N ASN A 317 -7.04 13.17 -11.50
CA ASN A 317 -5.84 12.38 -11.72
C ASN A 317 -5.26 11.99 -10.34
N PRO A 318 -5.29 10.69 -9.97
CA PRO A 318 -4.73 10.20 -8.73
C PRO A 318 -3.28 10.63 -8.47
N GLU A 319 -2.44 10.64 -9.52
CA GLU A 319 -1.04 11.07 -9.42
C GLU A 319 -0.94 12.56 -9.06
N HIS A 320 -1.81 13.41 -9.61
CA HIS A 320 -1.81 14.84 -9.24
C HIS A 320 -2.24 15.06 -7.79
N GLU A 321 -3.20 14.28 -7.29
CA GLU A 321 -3.61 14.33 -5.89
C GLU A 321 -2.49 13.82 -4.97
N PHE A 322 -1.80 12.74 -5.37
CA PHE A 322 -0.62 12.24 -4.67
C PHE A 322 0.51 13.27 -4.61
N GLU A 323 0.82 13.91 -5.74
CA GLU A 323 1.85 14.94 -5.77
C GLU A 323 1.45 16.20 -4.97
N GLY A 324 0.15 16.50 -4.84
CA GLY A 324 -0.38 17.64 -4.09
C GLY A 324 -0.50 17.41 -2.59
N HIS A 325 -0.80 16.16 -2.20
CA HIS A 325 -1.15 15.76 -0.84
C HIS A 325 -0.43 14.46 -0.40
N PRO A 326 0.89 14.32 -0.57
CA PRO A 326 1.59 13.09 -0.16
C PRO A 326 1.47 12.88 1.36
N ALA A 327 1.25 11.63 1.78
CA ALA A 327 1.29 11.27 3.18
C ALA A 327 2.70 11.47 3.76
N THR A 328 2.79 12.27 4.83
CA THR A 328 4.04 12.47 5.57
C THR A 328 4.23 11.33 6.59
N GLU A 329 5.45 10.82 6.75
CA GLU A 329 5.79 9.80 7.78
C GLU A 329 5.56 10.29 9.22
N LYS A 330 5.35 11.60 9.41
CA LYS A 330 5.06 12.17 10.72
C LYS A 330 3.56 12.13 10.96
N GLY A 331 3.17 11.31 11.93
CA GLY A 331 1.81 11.21 12.43
C GLY A 331 1.15 12.56 12.81
N PRO A 332 -0.12 12.51 13.23
CA PRO A 332 -1.15 13.56 13.11
C PRO A 332 -0.94 14.85 13.94
N ALA A 333 0.23 15.08 14.51
CA ALA A 333 0.38 16.05 15.59
C ALA A 333 0.59 17.52 15.18
N HIS A 334 0.81 17.90 13.91
CA HIS A 334 1.16 19.31 13.63
C HIS A 334 0.73 19.97 12.31
N ALA A 335 -0.16 19.40 11.51
CA ALA A 335 -0.67 20.12 10.33
C ALA A 335 -1.78 21.13 10.72
N LYS A 336 -1.40 22.37 11.05
CA LYS A 336 -2.36 23.49 11.02
C LYS A 336 -2.56 23.89 9.55
N GLN A 337 -3.80 23.74 9.09
CA GLN A 337 -4.31 24.05 7.75
C GLN A 337 -3.78 23.16 6.61
N PRO A 338 -4.64 22.83 5.62
CA PRO A 338 -4.24 22.20 4.37
C PRO A 338 -3.70 23.30 3.46
N GLU A 339 -2.59 23.93 3.87
CA GLU A 339 -1.80 24.67 2.89
C GLU A 339 -1.17 23.65 1.94
N ARG A 340 -1.16 23.98 0.64
CA ARG A 340 -0.42 23.20 -0.35
C ARG A 340 0.99 22.99 0.20
N ILE A 341 1.38 21.72 0.35
CA ILE A 341 2.68 21.33 0.86
C ILE A 341 3.75 22.14 0.13
N ALA A 342 4.68 22.73 0.88
CA ALA A 342 5.73 23.56 0.30
C ALA A 342 6.48 22.75 -0.78
N PRO A 343 6.91 23.36 -1.90
CA PRO A 343 7.57 22.64 -2.99
C PRO A 343 8.76 21.77 -2.54
N THR A 344 9.45 22.20 -1.47
CA THR A 344 10.55 21.47 -0.82
C THR A 344 10.11 20.20 -0.11
N GLU A 345 8.95 20.19 0.55
CA GLU A 345 8.40 19.00 1.20
C GLU A 345 7.83 18.02 0.16
N ARG A 346 7.14 18.52 -0.87
CA ARG A 346 6.69 17.70 -2.01
C ARG A 346 7.85 16.97 -2.68
N ALA A 347 8.97 17.66 -2.90
CA ALA A 347 10.18 17.07 -3.48
C ALA A 347 10.73 15.89 -2.67
N GLN A 348 10.53 15.84 -1.34
CA GLN A 348 10.98 14.71 -0.52
C GLN A 348 10.22 13.42 -0.83
N PHE A 349 8.94 13.52 -1.22
CA PHE A 349 8.07 12.36 -1.45
C PHE A 349 8.06 11.91 -2.91
N VAL A 350 7.96 12.85 -3.86
CA VAL A 350 7.82 12.51 -5.30
C VAL A 350 9.09 12.75 -6.11
N GLY A 351 10.04 13.48 -5.55
CA GLY A 351 11.27 13.89 -6.25
C GLY A 351 11.05 15.03 -7.24
N THR A 352 12.12 15.74 -7.55
CA THR A 352 12.10 16.77 -8.61
C THR A 352 12.44 16.19 -9.97
N SER A 353 12.02 16.87 -11.05
CA SER A 353 12.41 16.46 -12.41
C SER A 353 13.94 16.45 -12.58
N GLU A 354 14.64 17.37 -11.91
CA GLU A 354 16.09 17.51 -11.89
C GLU A 354 16.74 16.32 -11.18
N GLU A 355 16.27 15.97 -9.99
CA GLU A 355 16.74 14.83 -9.21
C GLU A 355 16.56 13.51 -9.98
N TRP A 356 15.40 13.28 -10.59
CA TRP A 356 15.19 12.11 -11.46
C TRP A 356 16.12 12.10 -12.68
N LYS A 357 16.44 13.27 -13.27
CA LYS A 357 17.43 13.36 -14.37
C LYS A 357 18.85 13.06 -13.88
N GLU A 358 19.20 13.45 -12.67
CA GLU A 358 20.49 13.15 -12.05
C GLU A 358 20.66 11.65 -11.81
N TYR A 359 19.66 10.98 -11.24
CA TYR A 359 19.69 9.53 -11.09
C TYR A 359 19.79 8.78 -12.42
N ARG A 360 19.14 9.28 -13.49
CA ARG A 360 19.32 8.73 -14.84
C ARG A 360 20.75 8.86 -15.34
N ARG A 361 21.38 10.02 -15.18
CA ARG A 361 22.78 10.23 -15.57
C ARG A 361 23.73 9.36 -14.75
N ALA A 362 23.48 9.24 -13.45
CA ALA A 362 24.26 8.37 -12.57
C ALA A 362 24.15 6.91 -12.99
N LEU A 363 22.92 6.41 -13.23
CA LEU A 363 22.71 5.05 -13.71
C LEU A 363 23.37 4.82 -15.08
N ASP A 364 23.28 5.78 -16.00
CA ASP A 364 23.95 5.69 -17.29
C ASP A 364 25.47 5.50 -17.14
N SER A 365 26.08 6.16 -16.15
CA SER A 365 27.50 5.98 -15.82
C SER A 365 27.77 4.58 -15.26
N ILE A 366 26.99 4.15 -14.27
CA ILE A 366 27.13 2.83 -13.62
C ILE A 366 26.99 1.70 -14.65
N VAL A 367 26.01 1.80 -15.56
CA VAL A 367 25.79 0.81 -16.63
C VAL A 367 26.97 0.77 -17.60
N LYS A 368 27.52 1.93 -17.99
CA LYS A 368 28.70 1.98 -18.87
C LYS A 368 29.92 1.32 -18.21
N GLU A 369 30.15 1.60 -16.94
CA GLU A 369 31.23 0.98 -16.16
C GLU A 369 31.04 -0.52 -16.03
N SER A 370 29.81 -0.98 -15.75
CA SER A 370 29.48 -2.40 -15.63
C SER A 370 29.67 -3.17 -16.94
N VAL A 371 29.39 -2.54 -18.09
CA VAL A 371 29.71 -3.09 -19.42
C VAL A 371 31.22 -3.16 -19.64
N HIS A 372 31.95 -2.11 -19.27
CA HIS A 372 33.42 -2.08 -19.40
C HIS A 372 34.10 -3.15 -18.54
N ALA A 373 33.63 -3.32 -17.30
CA ALA A 373 34.07 -4.35 -16.37
C ALA A 373 33.57 -5.77 -16.73
N ARG A 374 32.78 -5.92 -17.80
CA ARG A 374 32.18 -7.19 -18.25
C ARG A 374 31.28 -7.87 -17.19
N ILE A 375 30.71 -7.09 -16.28
CA ILE A 375 29.69 -7.57 -15.34
C ILE A 375 28.40 -7.84 -16.10
N ILE A 376 27.98 -6.89 -16.96
CA ILE A 376 26.84 -7.06 -17.87
C ILE A 376 27.31 -7.01 -19.33
N ARG A 377 26.62 -7.74 -20.22
CA ARG A 377 26.98 -7.79 -21.63
C ARG A 377 26.84 -6.44 -22.35
N ASP A 378 25.68 -5.81 -22.17
CA ASP A 378 25.31 -4.56 -22.81
C ASP A 378 24.12 -3.92 -22.07
N ARG A 379 23.74 -2.69 -22.41
CA ARG A 379 22.58 -2.03 -21.78
C ARG A 379 21.24 -2.72 -22.07
N GLY A 380 21.12 -3.33 -23.26
CA GLY A 380 19.93 -4.08 -23.68
C GLY A 380 19.69 -5.32 -22.84
N TYR A 381 20.75 -5.94 -22.29
CA TYR A 381 20.67 -7.04 -21.33
C TYR A 381 19.71 -6.74 -20.16
N LEU A 382 19.75 -5.53 -19.60
CA LEU A 382 18.87 -5.12 -18.50
C LEU A 382 17.38 -5.14 -18.86
N ASN A 383 17.03 -5.01 -20.14
CA ASN A 383 15.63 -5.10 -20.59
C ASN A 383 15.13 -6.55 -20.70
N HIS A 384 16.04 -7.52 -20.65
CA HIS A 384 15.73 -8.95 -20.79
C HIS A 384 16.02 -9.75 -19.51
N LEU A 385 16.76 -9.17 -18.56
CA LEU A 385 17.16 -9.82 -17.31
C LEU A 385 15.97 -10.45 -16.56
N PHE A 386 14.90 -9.69 -16.36
CA PHE A 386 13.71 -10.20 -15.65
C PHE A 386 13.10 -11.43 -16.30
N ARG A 387 13.05 -11.47 -17.63
CA ARG A 387 12.55 -12.64 -18.36
C ARG A 387 13.51 -13.82 -18.23
N HIS A 388 14.82 -13.58 -18.32
CA HIS A 388 15.82 -14.63 -18.08
C HIS A 388 15.69 -15.23 -16.68
N PHE A 389 15.61 -14.39 -15.65
CA PHE A 389 15.41 -14.81 -14.26
C PHE A 389 14.12 -15.63 -14.08
N ASP A 390 13.02 -15.21 -14.69
CA ASP A 390 11.75 -15.94 -14.59
C ASP A 390 11.76 -17.25 -15.37
N GLU A 391 12.48 -17.34 -16.49
CA GLU A 391 12.57 -18.55 -17.32
C GLU A 391 13.54 -19.58 -16.71
N ALA A 392 14.72 -19.14 -16.29
CA ALA A 392 15.79 -20.01 -15.76
C ALA A 392 15.64 -20.31 -14.27
N GLY A 393 14.98 -19.43 -13.51
CA GLY A 393 14.91 -19.51 -12.06
C GLY A 393 13.69 -20.26 -11.51
N THR A 394 13.91 -20.85 -10.33
CA THR A 394 12.88 -21.43 -9.48
C THR A 394 12.76 -20.60 -8.21
N PRO A 395 11.67 -19.84 -8.01
CA PRO A 395 11.53 -19.06 -6.79
C PRO A 395 11.15 -19.96 -5.61
N LEU A 396 11.60 -19.54 -4.43
CA LEU A 396 11.30 -20.14 -3.13
C LEU A 396 10.85 -19.05 -2.16
N VAL A 397 10.08 -19.42 -1.16
CA VAL A 397 9.67 -18.54 -0.06
C VAL A 397 9.81 -19.29 1.25
N ASP A 398 10.41 -18.65 2.26
CA ASP A 398 10.54 -19.25 3.58
C ASP A 398 9.34 -18.93 4.50
N GLU A 399 9.44 -19.33 5.77
CA GLU A 399 8.39 -19.15 6.76
C GLU A 399 8.14 -17.67 7.13
N ASP A 400 9.16 -16.82 7.02
CA ASP A 400 9.09 -15.39 7.32
C ASP A 400 8.61 -14.58 6.10
N GLY A 401 8.67 -15.17 4.91
CA GLY A 401 8.25 -14.57 3.65
C GLY A 401 9.41 -14.04 2.81
N ASP A 402 10.65 -14.33 3.20
CA ASP A 402 11.81 -13.99 2.40
C ASP A 402 11.83 -14.82 1.12
N LEU A 403 11.95 -14.11 0.00
CA LEU A 403 11.93 -14.71 -1.32
C LEU A 403 13.35 -14.98 -1.78
N TRP A 404 13.54 -16.16 -2.36
CA TRP A 404 14.80 -16.59 -2.94
C TRP A 404 14.57 -17.05 -4.37
N MET A 405 15.60 -17.00 -5.20
CA MET A 405 15.59 -17.56 -6.54
C MET A 405 16.79 -18.48 -6.70
N GLU A 406 16.53 -19.75 -6.97
CA GLU A 406 17.55 -20.70 -7.40
C GLU A 406 17.66 -20.68 -8.92
N ILE A 407 18.88 -20.46 -9.43
CA ILE A 407 19.19 -20.45 -10.86
C ILE A 407 20.26 -21.51 -11.10
N SER A 408 19.99 -22.47 -11.99
CA SER A 408 20.96 -23.49 -12.39
C SER A 408 21.51 -23.19 -13.77
N GLU A 409 22.79 -22.84 -13.86
CA GLU A 409 23.49 -22.55 -15.12
C GLU A 409 24.79 -23.38 -15.19
N ASN A 410 25.01 -24.05 -16.33
CA ASN A 410 26.23 -24.84 -16.59
C ASN A 410 26.55 -25.93 -15.54
N GLY A 411 25.53 -26.42 -14.81
CA GLY A 411 25.70 -27.43 -13.75
C GLY A 411 26.06 -26.86 -12.38
N GLU A 412 26.19 -25.53 -12.27
CA GLU A 412 26.30 -24.81 -11.01
C GLU A 412 24.92 -24.23 -10.62
N THR A 413 24.63 -24.25 -9.33
CA THR A 413 23.40 -23.66 -8.78
C THR A 413 23.78 -22.42 -7.98
N PHE A 414 23.16 -21.31 -8.35
CA PHE A 414 23.28 -20.02 -7.67
C PHE A 414 21.96 -19.72 -6.98
N GLU A 415 22.05 -19.06 -5.83
CA GLU A 415 20.90 -18.61 -5.08
C GLU A 415 20.99 -17.09 -4.91
N VAL A 416 19.88 -16.38 -5.09
CA VAL A 416 19.83 -14.92 -4.93
C VAL A 416 18.57 -14.53 -4.17
N GLY A 417 18.72 -13.70 -3.14
CA GLY A 417 17.60 -13.12 -2.41
C GLY A 417 16.78 -12.20 -3.32
N LEU A 418 15.47 -12.16 -3.14
CA LEU A 418 14.54 -11.36 -3.95
C LEU A 418 13.74 -10.35 -3.13
N SER A 419 13.99 -10.27 -1.83
CA SER A 419 13.35 -9.35 -0.90
C SER A 419 14.30 -8.21 -0.52
N ALA A 420 13.75 -7.08 -0.06
CA ALA A 420 14.56 -5.93 0.34
C ALA A 420 15.57 -6.24 1.46
N ASP A 421 15.22 -7.16 2.37
CA ASP A 421 16.08 -7.57 3.49
C ASP A 421 17.18 -8.58 3.08
N ASN A 422 16.89 -9.49 2.15
CA ASN A 422 17.76 -10.64 1.84
C ASN A 422 18.55 -10.54 0.53
N ILE A 423 18.28 -9.55 -0.34
CA ILE A 423 18.97 -9.38 -1.63
C ILE A 423 20.50 -9.30 -1.48
N LEU A 424 21.01 -8.79 -0.36
CA LEU A 424 22.45 -8.71 -0.03
C LEU A 424 22.87 -9.65 1.11
N ALA A 425 22.06 -10.65 1.46
CA ALA A 425 22.37 -11.62 2.50
C ALA A 425 23.56 -12.52 2.12
N GLN A 426 24.17 -13.17 3.12
CA GLN A 426 25.38 -14.00 2.93
C GLN A 426 25.22 -15.15 1.91
N GLY A 427 24.01 -15.69 1.75
CA GLY A 427 23.69 -16.72 0.76
C GLY A 427 23.30 -16.19 -0.62
N SER A 428 23.14 -14.87 -0.76
CA SER A 428 22.73 -14.24 -2.02
C SER A 428 23.92 -14.03 -2.93
N ASP A 429 23.86 -14.53 -4.16
CA ASP A 429 24.88 -14.31 -5.17
C ASP A 429 25.01 -12.81 -5.47
N SER A 430 26.17 -12.27 -5.12
CA SER A 430 26.43 -10.83 -5.20
C SER A 430 26.38 -10.26 -6.63
N GLN A 431 26.65 -11.08 -7.65
CA GLN A 431 26.58 -10.63 -9.05
C GLN A 431 25.13 -10.59 -9.52
N LEU A 432 24.37 -11.67 -9.31
CA LEU A 432 22.95 -11.72 -9.64
C LEU A 432 22.15 -10.65 -8.89
N ALA A 433 22.46 -10.42 -7.62
CA ALA A 433 21.84 -9.37 -6.82
C ALA A 433 22.09 -7.97 -7.41
N TYR A 434 23.32 -7.69 -7.83
CA TYR A 434 23.68 -6.42 -8.44
C TYR A 434 22.99 -6.23 -9.80
N GLU A 435 22.96 -7.26 -10.64
CA GLU A 435 22.28 -7.22 -11.94
C GLU A 435 20.76 -7.00 -11.78
N LEU A 436 20.12 -7.68 -10.81
CA LEU A 436 18.70 -7.52 -10.52
C LEU A 436 18.37 -6.09 -10.09
N LEU A 437 19.17 -5.52 -9.17
CA LEU A 437 19.02 -4.14 -8.72
C LEU A 437 19.26 -3.14 -9.88
N LEU A 438 20.23 -3.39 -10.77
CA LEU A 438 20.43 -2.57 -11.97
C LEU A 438 19.20 -2.57 -12.88
N ALA A 439 18.62 -3.74 -13.14
CA ALA A 439 17.44 -3.86 -13.99
C ALA A 439 16.21 -3.19 -13.35
N ARG A 440 16.02 -3.37 -12.04
CA ARG A 440 14.97 -2.71 -11.24
C ARG A 440 15.08 -1.19 -11.31
N THR A 441 16.24 -0.62 -11.00
CA THR A 441 16.47 0.83 -11.07
C THR A 441 16.29 1.36 -12.50
N ASN A 442 16.79 0.65 -13.51
CA ASN A 442 16.59 1.00 -14.92
C ASN A 442 15.10 1.02 -15.31
N SER A 443 14.31 0.10 -14.78
CA SER A 443 12.86 0.05 -15.00
C SER A 443 12.18 1.30 -14.46
N PHE A 444 12.36 1.64 -13.18
CA PHE A 444 11.72 2.81 -12.57
C PHE A 444 12.14 4.15 -13.20
N LEU A 445 13.42 4.29 -13.56
CA LEU A 445 13.89 5.53 -14.17
C LEU A 445 13.34 5.77 -15.59
N LYS A 446 12.88 4.71 -16.27
CA LYS A 446 12.18 4.77 -17.57
C LYS A 446 10.67 4.88 -17.44
N SER A 447 10.10 4.49 -16.30
CA SER A 447 8.65 4.52 -16.07
C SER A 447 8.08 5.94 -16.08
N PRO A 448 6.81 6.12 -16.49
CA PRO A 448 6.05 7.35 -16.25
C PRO A 448 5.83 7.58 -14.75
N LYS A 449 5.45 8.81 -14.36
CA LYS A 449 5.36 9.20 -12.94
C LYS A 449 4.45 8.28 -12.10
N HIS A 450 3.23 8.01 -12.59
CA HIS A 450 2.25 7.13 -11.95
C HIS A 450 2.72 5.66 -11.76
N SER A 451 3.87 5.29 -12.33
CA SER A 451 4.48 3.96 -12.24
C SER A 451 5.82 3.96 -11.50
N ARG A 452 6.21 5.08 -10.90
CA ARG A 452 7.42 5.19 -10.09
C ARG A 452 7.07 5.03 -8.62
N GLU A 453 8.00 4.41 -7.91
CA GLU A 453 7.99 4.44 -6.45
C GLU A 453 8.12 5.87 -5.93
N THR A 454 7.80 6.02 -4.65
CA THR A 454 8.11 7.27 -3.94
C THR A 454 9.62 7.52 -3.97
N MET A 455 10.02 8.78 -3.88
CA MET A 455 11.43 9.16 -3.85
C MET A 455 12.16 8.57 -2.64
N SER A 456 11.47 8.39 -1.50
CA SER A 456 12.04 7.73 -0.32
C SER A 456 12.37 6.26 -0.60
N GLU A 457 11.41 5.50 -1.13
CA GLU A 457 11.61 4.10 -1.48
C GLU A 457 12.66 3.94 -2.59
N PHE A 458 12.62 4.78 -3.63
CA PHE A 458 13.63 4.77 -4.68
C PHE A 458 15.04 5.05 -4.13
N LYS A 459 15.20 5.96 -3.16
CA LYS A 459 16.49 6.24 -2.51
C LYS A 459 17.01 5.06 -1.69
N GLN A 460 16.11 4.34 -1.01
CA GLN A 460 16.47 3.11 -0.29
C GLN A 460 16.97 2.04 -1.28
N ASP A 461 16.26 1.84 -2.39
CA ASP A 461 16.65 0.89 -3.43
C ASP A 461 17.93 1.31 -4.17
N TRP A 462 18.12 2.62 -4.37
CA TRP A 462 19.37 3.16 -4.90
C TRP A 462 20.55 2.90 -3.97
N SER A 463 20.34 2.99 -2.65
CA SER A 463 21.35 2.61 -1.66
C SER A 463 21.67 1.12 -1.76
N LEU A 464 20.66 0.24 -1.87
CA LEU A 464 20.88 -1.19 -2.09
C LEU A 464 21.72 -1.46 -3.34
N LEU A 465 21.41 -0.79 -4.47
CA LEU A 465 22.21 -0.88 -5.70
C LEU A 465 23.68 -0.49 -5.48
N GLN A 466 23.93 0.60 -4.74
CA GLN A 466 25.30 1.04 -4.43
C GLN A 466 26.06 0.05 -3.54
N HIS A 467 25.38 -0.60 -2.59
CA HIS A 467 25.99 -1.64 -1.76
C HIS A 467 26.28 -2.91 -2.57
N ALA A 468 25.34 -3.34 -3.41
CA ALA A 468 25.49 -4.48 -4.31
C ALA A 468 26.68 -4.31 -5.27
N SER A 469 26.84 -3.10 -5.83
CA SER A 469 27.97 -2.77 -6.70
C SER A 469 29.32 -3.00 -6.02
N ARG A 470 29.45 -2.59 -4.75
CA ARG A 470 30.69 -2.79 -3.96
C ARG A 470 30.94 -4.25 -3.65
N GLN A 471 29.90 -5.01 -3.26
CA GLN A 471 30.03 -6.45 -2.97
C GLN A 471 30.40 -7.24 -4.23
N SER A 472 29.73 -6.97 -5.36
CA SER A 472 30.02 -7.61 -6.64
C SER A 472 31.46 -7.33 -7.10
N ALA A 473 31.95 -6.09 -6.98
CA ALA A 473 33.32 -5.76 -7.33
C ALA A 473 34.37 -6.52 -6.48
N VAL A 474 34.09 -6.75 -5.20
CA VAL A 474 34.94 -7.57 -4.32
C VAL A 474 34.92 -9.03 -4.76
N SER A 475 33.75 -9.60 -5.04
CA SER A 475 33.61 -10.99 -5.50
C SER A 475 34.36 -11.23 -6.81
N VAL A 476 34.20 -10.34 -7.79
CA VAL A 476 34.94 -10.41 -9.06
C VAL A 476 36.45 -10.33 -8.80
N ALA A 477 36.92 -9.41 -7.97
CA ALA A 477 38.35 -9.29 -7.65
C ALA A 477 38.92 -10.54 -6.99
N VAL A 478 38.16 -11.23 -6.13
CA VAL A 478 38.58 -12.49 -5.48
C VAL A 478 38.69 -13.63 -6.49
N THR A 479 37.73 -13.75 -7.42
CA THR A 479 37.75 -14.78 -8.47
C THR A 479 38.90 -14.57 -9.48
N PHE A 480 39.36 -13.33 -9.66
CA PHE A 480 40.46 -12.98 -10.57
C PHE A 480 41.88 -13.04 -9.94
N ILE A 481 42.05 -13.49 -8.68
CA ILE A 481 43.40 -13.72 -8.12
C ILE A 481 44.01 -14.97 -8.78
N PRO A 482 45.06 -14.85 -9.60
CA PRO A 482 45.72 -16.01 -10.19
C PRO A 482 46.66 -16.61 -9.13
N GLY A 483 46.28 -17.73 -8.52
CA GLY A 483 47.15 -18.40 -7.56
C GLY A 483 46.51 -19.35 -6.54
N LYS A 484 45.40 -20.03 -6.87
CA LYS A 484 45.05 -21.32 -6.27
C LYS A 484 44.70 -22.32 -7.34
#